data_AF-A0A2U9CUX5-F1
#
_entry.id   AF-A0A2U9CUX5-F1
#
_cell.length_a   1.000
_cell.length_b   1.000
_cell.length_c   1.000
_cell.angle_alpha   90.00
_cell.angle_beta   90.00
_cell.angle_gamma   90.00
#
_symmetry.space_group_name_H-M   'P 1'
#
loop_
_entity.id
_entity.type
_entity.pdbx_description
1 polymer ?
#
loop_
_entity_poly.entity_id
_entity_poly.type
_entity_poly.pdbx_seq_one_letter_code
_entity_poly.pdbx_strand_id
1 'polypeptide(L)'
;MHLLLNSNCAFNVTSAAVAVRQEVVSGLLLPVALRQSTTSFLLRRRVATFHRVRTGAIRRALLGVTSLTDMAKFNAPVIQDNPSGWGPCAVPEKFKDMPYQPFSKGDRLGKVADWTGATYQDKRYTNKYSSQFGGGSQYAYFHEEDETSFQLVDTAKTQKTAYQRNRMRFAQRNLRRDKDRRNLTQFNMQTLPKSAKQKERDRMRLQKKFQKQFGVRQKWDQKSQLKPRDSSVEVRSDWEVKEEMDFPRLMKMRYMEVADPLDIECCGGLEYYDKAFDRVTTRNEKQLKSIKRIFHTVTTTDDPVIRKLAKTQGNVFATDAILATLMCCTRSVNSWDIIVQRVGNKLFFDKRDNSDFDLLTVSETANEPPQDEGNSFNSPRNLAMEATYINHNFSQQCLRMGGERHKFPNPNPFVEEDTDKSEVASVAYRYRQWKLGEDIDLIVRCEHDGVMTGANGEVSFINVKTLNEWDSRHCNGVDWRQKLDSQRGAVLATELKNNSYKLARWTCCAMLAGSEYLKLGYVSRYHAKDSARHVILGTQQFKPNEFASQINLSMENAWGILRCVIDICRKLDEGKYLILKDPNKQVIRVYSLPDGTFSSDEEEEEEEEEEDEEEEGEEN
;
A
#
# COMPACT_ATOMS: atom_id res chain seq x y z
N MET A 1 -62.00 30.81 -6.13
CA MET A 1 -62.74 31.54 -7.18
C MET A 1 -62.57 33.04 -6.93
N HIS A 2 -62.26 33.79 -7.99
CA HIS A 2 -62.32 35.26 -8.14
C HIS A 2 -61.45 36.09 -7.17
N LEU A 3 -60.28 36.64 -7.54
CA LEU A 3 -59.73 37.19 -8.79
C LEU A 3 -60.39 38.52 -9.21
N LEU A 4 -59.52 39.48 -9.60
CA LEU A 4 -59.68 40.68 -10.45
C LEU A 4 -59.71 42.03 -9.70
N LEU A 5 -59.18 43.15 -10.21
CA LEU A 5 -58.06 43.55 -11.11
C LEU A 5 -58.15 45.10 -11.23
N ASN A 6 -57.13 45.72 -11.83
CA ASN A 6 -57.03 47.10 -12.39
C ASN A 6 -56.50 48.20 -11.42
N SER A 7 -55.55 49.09 -11.78
CA SER A 7 -55.18 49.68 -13.09
C SER A 7 -53.72 50.15 -13.17
N ASN A 8 -53.23 50.30 -14.41
CA ASN A 8 -51.89 50.77 -14.87
C ASN A 8 -51.87 52.27 -15.25
N CYS A 9 -50.63 52.79 -15.49
CA CYS A 9 -50.17 54.02 -16.18
C CYS A 9 -50.03 55.31 -15.32
N ALA A 10 -48.87 55.92 -15.04
CA ALA A 10 -47.65 56.34 -15.79
C ALA A 10 -47.77 57.70 -16.52
N PHE A 11 -46.98 58.72 -16.11
CA PHE A 11 -46.00 59.46 -16.95
C PHE A 11 -45.31 60.70 -16.29
N ASN A 12 -43.96 60.75 -16.45
CA ASN A 12 -42.98 61.85 -16.60
C ASN A 12 -42.86 63.06 -15.64
N VAL A 13 -41.64 63.30 -15.13
CA VAL A 13 -40.74 64.44 -15.49
C VAL A 13 -39.26 64.02 -15.35
N THR A 14 -38.42 64.47 -16.29
CA THR A 14 -36.98 64.20 -16.48
C THR A 14 -36.03 65.25 -15.87
N SER A 15 -34.78 64.80 -15.61
CA SER A 15 -33.50 65.51 -15.82
C SER A 15 -32.74 66.09 -14.60
N ALA A 16 -31.56 65.53 -14.30
CA ALA A 16 -30.28 66.24 -14.17
C ALA A 16 -29.11 65.24 -14.00
N ALA A 17 -27.96 65.56 -14.59
CA ALA A 17 -26.78 64.70 -14.78
C ALA A 17 -25.53 65.23 -14.02
N VAL A 18 -24.41 64.47 -14.13
CA VAL A 18 -22.99 64.79 -13.83
C VAL A 18 -22.59 64.60 -12.35
N ALA A 19 -21.70 63.71 -11.89
CA ALA A 19 -20.39 63.14 -12.28
C ALA A 19 -19.14 63.89 -11.75
N VAL A 20 -18.25 63.12 -11.08
CA VAL A 20 -16.76 63.22 -10.97
C VAL A 20 -16.08 63.69 -9.65
N ARG A 21 -15.19 62.78 -9.14
CA ARG A 21 -13.92 62.91 -8.34
C ARG A 21 -13.91 63.18 -6.81
N GLN A 22 -13.35 62.24 -6.01
CA GLN A 22 -11.97 62.16 -5.46
C GLN A 22 -11.90 61.02 -4.38
N GLU A 23 -11.09 59.96 -4.58
CA GLU A 23 -9.89 59.54 -3.77
C GLU A 23 -10.07 59.57 -2.24
N VAL A 24 -9.80 58.53 -1.43
CA VAL A 24 -8.57 57.71 -1.27
C VAL A 24 -8.91 56.33 -0.67
N VAL A 25 -8.14 55.31 -1.05
CA VAL A 25 -8.22 53.88 -0.68
C VAL A 25 -7.27 53.51 0.47
N SER A 26 -7.74 52.66 1.38
CA SER A 26 -6.96 51.84 2.33
C SER A 26 -7.54 50.42 2.28
N GLY A 27 -6.84 49.29 2.19
CA GLY A 27 -5.40 48.99 2.24
C GLY A 27 -5.12 47.96 3.35
N LEU A 28 -5.16 46.66 3.06
CA LEU A 28 -4.49 45.60 3.86
C LEU A 28 -4.50 44.23 3.15
N LEU A 29 -3.33 43.85 2.61
CA LEU A 29 -2.88 42.48 2.34
C LEU A 29 -1.34 42.49 2.43
N LEU A 30 -0.78 41.69 3.33
CA LEU A 30 0.66 41.49 3.55
C LEU A 30 1.28 40.59 2.46
N PRO A 31 2.56 40.83 2.15
CA PRO A 31 3.52 39.75 2.01
C PRO A 31 4.84 39.99 2.78
N VAL A 32 5.52 38.87 3.04
CA VAL A 32 6.80 38.70 3.74
C VAL A 32 7.98 38.91 2.78
N ALA A 33 8.99 39.69 3.19
CA ALA A 33 10.39 39.52 2.76
C ALA A 33 11.36 40.27 3.70
N LEU A 34 12.43 39.57 4.08
CA LEU A 34 13.54 40.02 4.93
C LEU A 34 14.35 41.18 4.33
N ARG A 35 14.88 42.06 5.18
CA ARG A 35 16.19 42.71 5.00
C ARG A 35 16.74 43.30 6.31
N GLN A 36 17.92 42.79 6.68
CA GLN A 36 19.10 43.43 7.30
C GLN A 36 18.90 44.64 8.23
N SER A 37 19.25 44.46 9.49
CA SER A 37 19.43 45.52 10.49
C SER A 37 20.91 45.73 10.80
N THR A 38 21.40 46.92 10.52
CA THR A 38 22.65 47.49 11.05
C THR A 38 22.27 48.61 12.01
N THR A 39 22.65 48.50 13.29
CA THR A 39 22.92 49.68 14.12
C THR A 39 23.74 49.33 15.35
N SER A 40 24.93 49.93 15.39
CA SER A 40 25.83 50.05 16.52
C SER A 40 25.20 50.84 17.68
N PHE A 41 25.45 50.47 18.93
CA PHE A 41 25.51 51.44 20.02
C PHE A 41 26.50 51.03 21.13
N LEU A 42 27.33 52.03 21.46
CA LEU A 42 28.43 52.05 22.43
C LEU A 42 28.00 51.72 23.87
N LEU A 43 28.81 50.94 24.60
CA LEU A 43 28.76 50.89 26.06
C LEU A 43 30.10 51.28 26.69
N ARG A 44 30.04 52.34 27.52
CA ARG A 44 31.15 52.94 28.25
C ARG A 44 31.59 52.08 29.44
N ARG A 45 32.91 51.99 29.60
CA ARG A 45 33.61 51.46 30.77
C ARG A 45 33.38 52.32 32.03
N ARG A 46 33.17 51.65 33.17
CA ARG A 46 33.47 52.15 34.52
C ARG A 46 34.54 51.24 35.12
N VAL A 47 35.67 51.80 35.54
CA VAL A 47 36.60 51.18 36.49
C VAL A 47 37.00 52.23 37.52
N ALA A 48 36.99 51.80 38.78
CA ALA A 48 37.21 52.59 39.98
C ALA A 48 38.70 52.86 40.26
N THR A 49 38.95 54.00 40.88
CA THR A 49 40.17 54.38 41.62
C THR A 49 40.40 53.51 42.86
N PHE A 50 41.65 53.10 43.16
CA PHE A 50 42.40 53.49 44.37
C PHE A 50 43.82 52.87 44.45
N HIS A 51 44.80 53.74 44.72
CA HIS A 51 46.08 53.64 45.44
C HIS A 51 46.86 52.31 45.54
N ARG A 52 48.18 52.38 45.28
CA ARG A 52 49.18 51.52 45.93
C ARG A 52 50.40 52.31 46.39
N VAL A 53 50.67 52.23 47.70
CA VAL A 53 51.91 52.60 48.39
C VAL A 53 52.85 51.38 48.40
N ARG A 54 54.13 51.69 48.22
CA ARG A 54 55.40 50.98 48.50
C ARG A 54 55.42 49.54 49.08
N THR A 55 56.29 48.76 48.44
CA THR A 55 57.31 47.81 48.96
C THR A 55 56.91 46.66 49.89
N GLY A 56 57.35 45.45 49.55
CA GLY A 56 57.44 44.34 50.50
C GLY A 56 57.54 43.00 49.81
N ALA A 57 58.72 42.38 49.91
CA ALA A 57 59.08 41.08 49.36
C ALA A 57 58.24 39.89 49.88
N ILE A 58 58.47 38.72 49.27
CA ILE A 58 58.54 37.36 49.85
C ILE A 58 57.52 36.32 49.29
N ARG A 59 58.13 35.22 48.78
CA ARG A 59 57.66 33.81 48.59
C ARG A 59 56.69 33.50 47.43
N ARG A 60 57.10 32.70 46.43
CA ARG A 60 57.27 31.21 46.36
C ARG A 60 55.95 30.43 46.55
N ALA A 61 55.42 29.90 45.44
CA ALA A 61 54.70 28.62 45.25
C ALA A 61 53.93 28.72 43.91
N LEU A 62 54.40 28.09 42.83
CA LEU A 62 54.04 26.75 42.32
C LEU A 62 52.98 26.81 41.20
N LEU A 63 53.48 26.59 39.97
CA LEU A 63 52.91 25.94 38.78
C LEU A 63 51.52 26.35 38.22
N GLY A 64 51.49 26.59 36.90
CA GLY A 64 50.28 26.57 36.08
C GLY A 64 50.41 27.45 34.83
N VAL A 65 50.70 26.82 33.68
CA VAL A 65 50.75 27.42 32.33
C VAL A 65 49.32 27.50 31.77
N THR A 66 48.95 28.59 31.10
CA THR A 66 47.82 28.65 30.14
C THR A 66 48.07 29.67 29.02
N SER A 67 47.61 29.25 27.83
CA SER A 67 47.30 29.90 26.54
C SER A 67 48.10 31.06 25.92
N LEU A 68 48.47 30.86 24.65
CA LEU A 68 48.71 31.91 23.65
C LEU A 68 47.93 31.60 22.35
N THR A 69 46.79 32.28 22.18
CA THR A 69 46.19 32.85 20.94
C THR A 69 46.13 32.03 19.63
N ASP A 70 44.90 31.70 19.24
CA ASP A 70 44.45 31.12 17.97
C ASP A 70 44.59 32.09 16.75
N MET A 71 45.18 31.63 15.64
CA MET A 71 45.36 32.39 14.38
C MET A 71 44.64 31.68 13.21
N ALA A 72 44.02 32.45 12.32
CA ALA A 72 43.28 31.93 11.16
C ALA A 72 44.13 31.01 10.26
N LYS A 73 43.62 29.80 9.99
CA LYS A 73 44.28 28.73 9.22
C LYS A 73 44.24 28.99 7.72
N PHE A 74 45.40 28.97 7.05
CA PHE A 74 45.53 28.96 5.60
C PHE A 74 46.35 27.75 5.17
N ASN A 75 45.72 26.79 4.49
CA ASN A 75 46.40 25.65 3.89
C ASN A 75 46.86 26.03 2.48
N ALA A 76 48.11 25.70 2.14
CA ALA A 76 48.66 25.98 0.82
C ALA A 76 47.88 25.19 -0.25
N PRO A 77 47.39 25.83 -1.33
CA PRO A 77 46.69 25.13 -2.39
C PRO A 77 47.66 24.23 -3.17
N VAL A 78 47.20 23.02 -3.50
CA VAL A 78 47.97 22.08 -4.32
C VAL A 78 48.00 22.57 -5.77
N ILE A 79 49.20 22.73 -6.32
CA ILE A 79 49.42 23.16 -7.71
C ILE A 79 50.24 22.08 -8.42
N GLN A 80 49.86 21.78 -9.66
CA GLN A 80 50.57 20.82 -10.51
C GLN A 80 51.93 21.38 -10.95
N ASP A 81 52.97 20.54 -10.93
CA ASP A 81 54.30 20.89 -11.43
C ASP A 81 54.46 20.38 -12.88
N ASN A 82 54.86 21.26 -13.79
CA ASN A 82 55.11 20.93 -15.20
C ASN A 82 56.49 21.45 -15.63
N PRO A 83 57.54 20.60 -15.55
CA PRO A 83 58.91 21.01 -15.90
C PRO A 83 59.11 21.35 -17.38
N SER A 84 58.20 20.90 -18.25
CA SER A 84 58.36 20.94 -19.72
C SER A 84 57.47 21.97 -20.42
N GLY A 85 56.59 22.65 -19.70
CA GLY A 85 55.71 23.67 -20.26
C GLY A 85 54.84 24.37 -19.21
N TRP A 86 54.05 25.34 -19.65
CA TRP A 86 53.18 26.13 -18.76
C TRP A 86 51.73 25.64 -18.70
N GLY A 87 51.41 24.53 -19.38
CA GLY A 87 50.05 23.98 -19.49
C GLY A 87 49.75 22.85 -18.50
N PRO A 88 48.54 22.26 -18.55
CA PRO A 88 48.19 21.10 -17.73
C PRO A 88 49.11 19.91 -18.05
N CYS A 89 49.67 19.29 -17.01
CA CYS A 89 50.53 18.09 -17.14
C CYS A 89 49.77 16.79 -16.86
N ALA A 90 48.61 16.87 -16.20
CA ALA A 90 47.78 15.71 -15.88
C ALA A 90 46.29 15.99 -16.17
N VAL A 91 45.54 14.93 -16.45
CA VAL A 91 44.07 14.98 -16.47
C VAL A 91 43.59 15.16 -15.03
N PRO A 92 42.59 16.03 -14.77
CA PRO A 92 42.02 16.17 -13.43
C PRO A 92 41.56 14.81 -12.89
N GLU A 93 41.96 14.49 -11.66
CA GLU A 93 41.70 13.20 -11.02
C GLU A 93 40.22 12.84 -11.02
N LYS A 94 39.35 13.84 -10.83
CA LYS A 94 37.89 13.72 -10.88
C LYS A 94 37.32 13.04 -12.15
N PHE A 95 38.00 13.14 -13.29
CA PHE A 95 37.52 12.62 -14.58
C PHE A 95 38.43 11.55 -15.18
N LYS A 96 39.46 11.09 -14.45
CA LYS A 96 40.45 10.15 -14.97
C LYS A 96 39.87 8.75 -15.17
N ASP A 97 39.03 8.30 -14.24
CA ASP A 97 38.47 6.94 -14.23
C ASP A 97 37.05 6.87 -14.82
N MET A 98 36.63 7.91 -15.54
CA MET A 98 35.29 8.03 -16.12
C MET A 98 35.37 8.41 -17.60
N PRO A 99 34.73 7.66 -18.52
CA PRO A 99 34.62 8.06 -19.91
C PRO A 99 34.02 9.47 -20.05
N TYR A 100 34.79 10.40 -20.62
CA TYR A 100 34.34 11.78 -20.73
C TYR A 100 33.22 11.91 -21.77
N GLN A 101 32.07 12.44 -21.36
CA GLN A 101 30.99 12.84 -22.25
C GLN A 101 30.50 14.26 -21.90
N PRO A 102 30.55 15.22 -22.85
CA PRO A 102 30.06 16.57 -22.61
C PRO A 102 28.55 16.61 -22.40
N PHE A 103 28.09 17.44 -21.47
CA PHE A 103 26.66 17.61 -21.18
C PHE A 103 26.36 19.04 -20.70
N SER A 104 25.08 19.42 -20.75
CA SER A 104 24.55 20.68 -20.24
C SER A 104 23.55 20.40 -19.12
N LYS A 105 23.79 20.95 -17.92
CA LYS A 105 22.88 20.82 -16.76
C LYS A 105 21.54 21.55 -16.95
N GLY A 106 21.46 22.47 -17.90
CA GLY A 106 20.25 23.24 -18.20
C GLY A 106 19.30 22.54 -19.16
N ASP A 107 19.68 21.39 -19.71
CA ASP A 107 18.87 20.66 -20.67
C ASP A 107 17.63 20.05 -20.00
N ARG A 108 16.53 20.01 -20.73
CA ARG A 108 15.26 19.49 -20.20
C ARG A 108 15.35 17.97 -20.01
N LEU A 109 15.03 17.50 -18.81
CA LEU A 109 14.98 16.08 -18.45
C LEU A 109 13.55 15.49 -18.60
N GLY A 110 13.46 14.15 -18.63
CA GLY A 110 12.17 13.42 -18.63
C GLY A 110 11.67 12.94 -20.00
N LYS A 111 12.56 12.39 -20.84
CA LYS A 111 12.19 11.68 -22.08
C LYS A 111 11.91 10.21 -21.75
N VAL A 112 10.78 9.68 -22.25
CA VAL A 112 10.36 8.28 -22.07
C VAL A 112 10.96 7.43 -23.20
N ALA A 113 11.38 6.21 -22.89
CA ALA A 113 11.72 5.20 -23.89
C ALA A 113 10.48 4.31 -24.12
N ASP A 114 10.07 4.15 -25.38
CA ASP A 114 8.89 3.36 -25.74
C ASP A 114 9.24 2.43 -26.91
N TRP A 115 9.37 1.14 -26.61
CA TRP A 115 9.68 0.09 -27.61
C TRP A 115 8.52 -0.16 -28.59
N THR A 116 7.31 0.33 -28.31
CA THR A 116 6.16 0.25 -29.23
C THR A 116 6.07 1.46 -30.18
N GLY A 117 6.80 2.54 -29.90
CA GLY A 117 6.83 3.76 -30.69
C GLY A 117 5.53 4.59 -30.68
N ALA A 118 4.58 4.29 -29.79
CA ALA A 118 3.26 4.91 -29.78
C ALA A 118 3.21 6.28 -29.07
N THR A 119 4.15 6.54 -28.15
CA THR A 119 4.13 7.68 -27.23
C THR A 119 4.39 9.03 -27.90
N TYR A 120 5.22 9.08 -28.96
CA TYR A 120 5.66 10.33 -29.60
C TYR A 120 5.19 10.47 -31.06
N GLN A 121 3.85 10.48 -31.28
CA GLN A 121 3.31 10.74 -32.63
C GLN A 121 3.64 12.14 -33.15
N ASP A 122 3.83 13.13 -32.27
CA ASP A 122 4.26 14.48 -32.62
C ASP A 122 5.75 14.70 -32.30
N LYS A 123 6.57 14.81 -33.35
CA LYS A 123 8.03 15.02 -33.29
C LYS A 123 8.44 16.33 -32.58
N ARG A 124 7.50 17.24 -32.30
CA ARG A 124 7.79 18.47 -31.54
C ARG A 124 8.13 18.20 -30.08
N TYR A 125 7.70 17.08 -29.50
CA TYR A 125 8.04 16.73 -28.13
C TYR A 125 9.43 16.13 -28.01
N THR A 126 9.87 15.31 -28.97
CA THR A 126 11.20 14.70 -28.96
C THR A 126 12.32 15.73 -29.11
N ASN A 127 12.09 16.78 -29.90
CA ASN A 127 13.09 17.84 -30.12
C ASN A 127 13.39 18.67 -28.85
N LYS A 128 12.53 18.66 -27.83
CA LYS A 128 12.73 19.38 -26.58
C LYS A 128 13.78 18.74 -25.66
N TYR A 129 14.11 17.49 -25.91
CA TYR A 129 15.07 16.70 -25.13
C TYR A 129 16.36 16.44 -25.90
N SER A 130 16.53 17.06 -27.06
CA SER A 130 17.79 17.01 -27.79
C SER A 130 18.76 17.99 -27.12
N SER A 131 19.94 17.49 -26.72
CA SER A 131 21.00 18.37 -26.26
C SER A 131 21.47 19.25 -27.41
N GLN A 132 21.66 20.55 -27.16
CA GLN A 132 22.19 21.50 -28.15
C GLN A 132 23.73 21.48 -28.19
N PHE A 133 24.38 21.06 -27.10
CA PHE A 133 25.82 21.06 -26.95
C PHE A 133 26.22 19.84 -26.09
N GLY A 134 26.59 18.73 -26.73
CA GLY A 134 26.95 17.50 -26.01
C GLY A 134 26.51 16.18 -26.66
N GLY A 135 26.58 16.07 -27.99
CA GLY A 135 26.26 14.81 -28.67
C GLY A 135 27.40 13.80 -28.49
N GLY A 136 27.26 12.86 -27.56
CA GLY A 136 28.19 11.75 -27.35
C GLY A 136 27.45 10.43 -27.16
N SER A 137 28.10 9.33 -27.55
CA SER A 137 27.57 7.96 -27.44
C SER A 137 28.51 7.05 -26.65
N GLN A 138 29.32 7.61 -25.73
CA GLN A 138 30.25 6.82 -24.91
C GLN A 138 29.48 5.95 -23.92
N TYR A 139 28.35 6.45 -23.43
CA TYR A 139 27.40 5.72 -22.59
C TYR A 139 26.16 5.28 -23.38
N ALA A 140 26.36 4.71 -24.57
CA ALA A 140 25.28 4.20 -25.41
C ALA A 140 25.39 2.69 -25.61
N TYR A 141 24.24 2.01 -25.54
CA TYR A 141 24.12 0.60 -25.91
C TYR A 141 23.48 0.48 -27.29
N PHE A 142 24.13 -0.25 -28.19
CA PHE A 142 23.59 -0.58 -29.50
C PHE A 142 23.28 -2.08 -29.52
N HIS A 143 22.00 -2.43 -29.66
CA HIS A 143 21.57 -3.81 -29.82
C HIS A 143 21.69 -4.20 -31.30
N GLU A 144 22.64 -5.08 -31.64
CA GLU A 144 22.90 -5.47 -33.03
C GLU A 144 21.73 -6.26 -33.65
N GLU A 145 20.91 -6.91 -32.82
CA GLU A 145 19.77 -7.75 -33.22
C GLU A 145 18.42 -7.17 -32.73
N ASP A 146 18.20 -5.86 -32.89
CA ASP A 146 16.90 -5.20 -32.56
C ASP A 146 15.80 -5.54 -33.57
N GLU A 147 15.51 -6.84 -33.70
CA GLU A 147 14.51 -7.39 -34.60
C GLU A 147 13.44 -8.18 -33.83
N THR A 148 12.19 -8.02 -34.25
CA THR A 148 11.05 -8.84 -33.78
C THR A 148 10.97 -10.21 -34.49
N SER A 149 12.08 -10.67 -35.06
CA SER A 149 12.17 -11.87 -35.89
C SER A 149 12.15 -13.16 -35.06
N PHE A 150 12.56 -13.10 -33.79
CA PHE A 150 12.52 -14.24 -32.88
C PHE A 150 11.10 -14.55 -32.40
N GLN A 151 10.71 -15.82 -32.51
CA GLN A 151 9.46 -16.34 -31.94
C GLN A 151 9.77 -17.08 -30.63
N LEU A 152 9.04 -16.75 -29.57
CA LEU A 152 9.14 -17.46 -28.30
C LEU A 152 8.57 -18.87 -28.44
N VAL A 153 9.42 -19.89 -28.36
CA VAL A 153 9.01 -21.30 -28.40
C VAL A 153 8.56 -21.73 -27.00
N ASP A 154 7.26 -21.95 -26.85
CA ASP A 154 6.69 -22.51 -25.62
C ASP A 154 6.98 -24.01 -25.53
N THR A 155 7.79 -24.43 -24.55
CA THR A 155 8.07 -25.85 -24.25
C THR A 155 7.05 -26.46 -23.29
N ALA A 156 6.10 -25.68 -22.78
CA ALA A 156 5.00 -26.21 -22.00
C ALA A 156 4.08 -27.05 -22.90
N LYS A 157 3.97 -28.35 -22.62
CA LYS A 157 2.95 -29.21 -23.22
C LYS A 157 1.57 -28.64 -22.87
N THR A 158 1.00 -27.84 -23.77
CA THR A 158 -0.36 -27.34 -23.65
C THR A 158 -1.30 -28.54 -23.62
N GLN A 159 -1.86 -28.87 -22.45
CA GLN A 159 -2.95 -29.83 -22.37
C GLN A 159 -4.16 -29.24 -23.10
N LYS A 160 -4.37 -29.69 -24.33
CA LYS A 160 -5.56 -29.36 -25.10
C LYS A 160 -6.77 -30.00 -24.42
N THR A 161 -7.59 -29.17 -23.78
CA THR A 161 -8.92 -29.56 -23.31
C THR A 161 -9.74 -30.12 -24.47
N ALA A 162 -10.51 -31.18 -24.20
CA ALA A 162 -11.25 -31.98 -25.19
C ALA A 162 -12.16 -31.16 -26.14
N TYR A 163 -12.51 -29.93 -25.76
CA TYR A 163 -13.33 -29.02 -26.56
C TYR A 163 -12.62 -28.49 -27.83
N GLN A 164 -11.28 -28.43 -27.86
CA GLN A 164 -10.54 -27.99 -29.05
C GLN A 164 -10.42 -29.05 -30.14
N ARG A 165 -10.63 -30.34 -29.82
CA ARG A 165 -10.54 -31.44 -30.80
C ARG A 165 -11.69 -31.42 -31.82
N ASN A 166 -12.79 -30.73 -31.52
CA ASN A 166 -13.98 -30.68 -32.40
C ASN A 166 -14.02 -29.46 -33.34
N ARG A 167 -13.08 -28.51 -33.23
CA ARG A 167 -13.03 -27.30 -34.09
C ARG A 167 -12.46 -27.59 -35.49
N MET A 168 -11.63 -28.62 -35.63
CA MET A 168 -11.07 -29.03 -36.94
C MET A 168 -12.09 -29.68 -37.89
N ARG A 169 -13.19 -30.27 -37.38
CA ARG A 169 -14.24 -30.85 -38.25
C ARG A 169 -15.13 -29.80 -38.92
N PHE A 170 -15.29 -28.61 -38.33
CA PHE A 170 -16.08 -27.53 -38.94
C PHE A 170 -15.28 -26.68 -39.95
N ALA A 171 -13.96 -26.57 -39.79
CA ALA A 171 -13.10 -25.89 -40.76
C ALA A 171 -12.99 -26.66 -42.09
N GLN A 172 -13.00 -28.00 -42.06
CA GLN A 172 -13.01 -28.83 -43.28
C GLN A 172 -14.36 -28.80 -44.04
N ARG A 173 -15.48 -28.49 -43.37
CA ARG A 173 -16.79 -28.37 -44.03
C ARG A 173 -16.92 -27.07 -44.83
N ASN A 174 -16.26 -26.00 -44.39
CA ASN A 174 -16.24 -24.73 -45.13
C ASN A 174 -15.30 -24.76 -46.35
N LEU A 175 -14.19 -25.51 -46.29
CA LEU A 175 -13.31 -25.67 -47.46
C LEU A 175 -13.93 -26.50 -48.59
N ARG A 176 -14.81 -27.46 -48.29
CA ARG A 176 -15.56 -28.20 -49.33
C ARG A 176 -16.64 -27.34 -49.99
N ARG A 177 -17.28 -26.44 -49.23
CA ARG A 177 -18.35 -25.57 -49.76
C ARG A 177 -17.83 -24.45 -50.67
N ASP A 178 -16.58 -24.00 -50.50
CA ASP A 178 -15.93 -23.05 -51.42
C ASP A 178 -15.38 -23.72 -52.70
N LYS A 179 -15.10 -25.04 -52.67
CA LYS A 179 -14.72 -25.79 -53.87
C LYS A 179 -15.92 -26.06 -54.79
N ASP A 180 -17.09 -26.33 -54.23
CA ASP A 180 -18.35 -26.48 -54.99
C ASP A 180 -18.88 -25.14 -55.56
N ARG A 181 -18.53 -24.01 -54.94
CA ARG A 181 -18.93 -22.67 -55.43
C ARG A 181 -18.07 -22.17 -56.59
N ARG A 182 -16.81 -22.63 -56.71
CA ARG A 182 -15.94 -22.32 -57.86
C ARG A 182 -16.30 -23.12 -59.12
N ASN A 183 -16.85 -24.33 -58.98
CA ASN A 183 -17.31 -25.12 -60.12
C ASN A 183 -18.69 -24.69 -60.68
N LEU A 184 -19.45 -23.87 -59.95
CA LEU A 184 -20.72 -23.28 -60.42
C LEU A 184 -20.57 -21.84 -60.95
N THR A 185 -19.34 -21.32 -61.07
CA THR A 185 -19.09 -19.99 -61.65
C THR A 185 -18.68 -20.03 -63.12
N GLN A 186 -18.68 -21.22 -63.75
CA GLN A 186 -18.32 -21.42 -65.16
C GLN A 186 -19.53 -21.69 -66.08
N PHE A 187 -20.75 -21.72 -65.54
CA PHE A 187 -22.00 -21.92 -66.30
C PHE A 187 -23.11 -20.98 -65.80
N ASN A 188 -23.03 -19.70 -66.13
CA ASN A 188 -24.20 -18.83 -66.37
C ASN A 188 -23.78 -17.42 -66.84
N MET A 189 -23.43 -17.33 -68.11
CA MET A 189 -23.56 -16.09 -68.89
C MET A 189 -25.03 -15.96 -69.30
N GLN A 190 -25.90 -15.48 -68.39
CA GLN A 190 -27.24 -15.03 -68.77
C GLN A 190 -27.71 -13.90 -67.85
N THR A 191 -28.19 -12.84 -68.50
CA THR A 191 -28.61 -11.56 -67.93
C THR A 191 -29.82 -11.74 -67.00
N LEU A 192 -29.61 -11.51 -65.70
CA LEU A 192 -30.69 -11.51 -64.69
C LEU A 192 -31.51 -10.19 -64.73
N PRO A 193 -32.85 -10.24 -64.61
CA PRO A 193 -33.70 -9.06 -64.58
C PRO A 193 -33.54 -8.23 -63.30
N LYS A 194 -33.79 -6.92 -63.40
CA LYS A 194 -33.49 -5.87 -62.40
C LYS A 194 -34.06 -6.13 -60.99
N SER A 195 -35.11 -6.95 -60.83
CA SER A 195 -35.73 -7.26 -59.53
C SER A 195 -34.94 -8.26 -58.67
N ALA A 196 -34.12 -9.12 -59.29
CA ALA A 196 -33.32 -10.12 -58.56
C ALA A 196 -32.07 -9.50 -57.89
N LYS A 197 -31.52 -8.43 -58.49
CA LYS A 197 -30.35 -7.70 -57.97
C LYS A 197 -30.63 -6.97 -56.65
N GLN A 198 -31.87 -6.56 -56.40
CA GLN A 198 -32.26 -5.86 -55.16
C GLN A 198 -32.28 -6.82 -53.95
N LYS A 199 -32.89 -8.00 -54.12
CA LYS A 199 -32.97 -9.05 -53.07
C LYS A 199 -31.60 -9.58 -52.65
N GLU A 200 -30.66 -9.67 -53.58
CA GLU A 200 -29.29 -10.12 -53.29
C GLU A 200 -28.48 -9.07 -52.52
N ARG A 201 -28.72 -7.78 -52.78
CA ARG A 201 -28.10 -6.65 -52.06
C ARG A 201 -28.59 -6.56 -50.61
N ASP A 202 -29.87 -6.82 -50.37
CA ASP A 202 -30.46 -6.84 -49.02
C ASP A 202 -29.99 -8.06 -48.21
N ARG A 203 -29.86 -9.22 -48.86
CA ARG A 203 -29.27 -10.42 -48.24
C ARG A 203 -27.80 -10.19 -47.85
N MET A 204 -27.02 -9.49 -48.67
CA MET A 204 -25.63 -9.12 -48.35
C MET A 204 -25.54 -8.08 -47.21
N ARG A 205 -26.48 -7.13 -47.13
CA ARG A 205 -26.54 -6.15 -46.02
C ARG A 205 -26.91 -6.82 -44.70
N LEU A 206 -27.85 -7.78 -44.71
CA LEU A 206 -28.22 -8.55 -43.52
C LEU A 206 -27.05 -9.41 -43.03
N GLN A 207 -26.32 -10.04 -43.96
CA GLN A 207 -25.13 -10.84 -43.64
C GLN A 207 -23.99 -9.99 -43.07
N LYS A 208 -23.75 -8.78 -43.60
CA LYS A 208 -22.77 -7.82 -43.03
C LYS A 208 -23.17 -7.31 -41.63
N LYS A 209 -24.47 -7.12 -41.36
CA LYS A 209 -24.97 -6.79 -40.01
C LYS A 209 -24.75 -7.94 -39.02
N PHE A 210 -25.06 -9.17 -39.43
CA PHE A 210 -24.84 -10.36 -38.60
C PHE A 210 -23.35 -10.60 -38.33
N GLN A 211 -22.48 -10.38 -39.32
CA GLN A 211 -21.03 -10.54 -39.18
C GLN A 211 -20.40 -9.45 -38.30
N LYS A 212 -20.91 -8.22 -38.34
CA LYS A 212 -20.52 -7.16 -37.38
C LYS A 212 -20.99 -7.47 -35.95
N GLN A 213 -22.17 -8.07 -35.78
CA GLN A 213 -22.71 -8.43 -34.47
C GLN A 213 -21.96 -9.61 -33.82
N PHE A 214 -21.45 -10.56 -34.62
CA PHE A 214 -20.59 -11.65 -34.14
C PHE A 214 -19.11 -11.25 -33.99
N GLY A 215 -18.61 -10.29 -34.78
CA GLY A 215 -17.25 -9.74 -34.63
C GLY A 215 -17.06 -8.89 -33.37
N VAL A 216 -18.11 -8.21 -32.89
CA VAL A 216 -18.09 -7.50 -31.60
C VAL A 216 -18.09 -8.48 -30.42
N ARG A 217 -18.71 -9.66 -30.57
CA ARG A 217 -18.67 -10.73 -29.56
C ARG A 217 -17.32 -11.43 -29.49
N GLN A 218 -16.63 -11.61 -30.62
CA GLN A 218 -15.27 -12.16 -30.64
C GLN A 218 -14.19 -11.21 -30.12
N LYS A 219 -14.40 -9.88 -30.19
CA LYS A 219 -13.51 -8.90 -29.53
C LYS A 219 -13.65 -8.91 -28.00
N TRP A 220 -14.79 -9.37 -27.47
CA TRP A 220 -15.01 -9.59 -26.04
C TRP A 220 -14.50 -10.97 -25.57
N ASP A 221 -14.49 -11.96 -26.46
CA ASP A 221 -13.92 -13.30 -26.22
C ASP A 221 -12.38 -13.37 -26.39
N GLN A 222 -11.73 -12.25 -26.73
CA GLN A 222 -10.30 -12.07 -26.43
C GLN A 222 -10.19 -11.80 -24.92
N LYS A 223 -10.59 -12.82 -24.16
CA LYS A 223 -10.52 -12.94 -22.71
C LYS A 223 -9.22 -12.27 -22.29
N SER A 224 -9.36 -11.15 -21.59
CA SER A 224 -8.28 -10.45 -20.90
C SER A 224 -7.32 -11.53 -20.41
N GLN A 225 -6.15 -11.63 -21.05
CA GLN A 225 -5.06 -12.32 -20.39
C GLN A 225 -4.80 -11.44 -19.18
N LEU A 226 -5.39 -11.84 -18.06
CA LEU A 226 -5.11 -11.27 -16.75
C LEU A 226 -3.59 -11.09 -16.72
N LYS A 227 -3.15 -9.83 -16.64
CA LYS A 227 -1.73 -9.55 -16.56
C LYS A 227 -1.14 -10.42 -15.44
N PRO A 228 0.07 -10.98 -15.63
CA PRO A 228 0.77 -11.63 -14.54
C PRO A 228 0.79 -10.69 -13.35
N ARG A 229 0.38 -11.19 -12.18
CA ARG A 229 0.45 -10.42 -10.95
C ARG A 229 1.90 -10.32 -10.50
N ASP A 230 2.21 -9.22 -9.84
CA ASP A 230 3.52 -8.98 -9.26
C ASP A 230 3.70 -9.76 -7.95
N SER A 231 4.91 -10.25 -7.73
CA SER A 231 5.32 -10.85 -6.48
C SER A 231 5.43 -9.76 -5.40
N SER A 232 5.18 -10.12 -4.14
CA SER A 232 5.34 -9.20 -3.01
C SER A 232 6.80 -8.93 -2.67
N VAL A 233 7.69 -9.82 -3.11
CA VAL A 233 9.14 -9.65 -3.04
C VAL A 233 9.82 -10.24 -4.27
N GLU A 234 10.94 -9.65 -4.67
CA GLU A 234 11.78 -10.17 -5.75
C GLU A 234 12.55 -11.40 -5.26
N VAL A 235 12.25 -12.55 -5.87
CA VAL A 235 12.93 -13.81 -5.53
C VAL A 235 14.29 -13.81 -6.21
N ARG A 236 15.35 -13.79 -5.40
CA ARG A 236 16.73 -13.84 -5.87
C ARG A 236 17.16 -15.29 -6.15
N SER A 237 18.19 -15.49 -6.97
CA SER A 237 18.65 -16.81 -7.42
C SER A 237 19.41 -17.61 -6.34
N ASP A 238 19.90 -16.94 -5.31
CA ASP A 238 20.58 -17.49 -4.14
C ASP A 238 19.61 -18.03 -3.08
N TRP A 239 18.30 -17.78 -3.21
CA TRP A 239 17.29 -18.29 -2.29
C TRP A 239 16.97 -19.75 -2.57
N GLU A 240 17.10 -20.59 -1.54
CA GLU A 240 16.86 -22.03 -1.64
C GLU A 240 15.41 -22.38 -1.31
N VAL A 241 14.71 -23.08 -2.20
CA VAL A 241 13.36 -23.60 -1.94
C VAL A 241 13.44 -24.81 -1.02
N LYS A 242 12.92 -24.71 0.20
CA LYS A 242 12.89 -25.80 1.19
C LYS A 242 11.64 -26.67 1.07
N GLU A 243 10.47 -26.07 0.90
CA GLU A 243 9.20 -26.80 0.78
C GLU A 243 8.23 -26.04 -0.14
N GLU A 244 7.40 -26.78 -0.89
CA GLU A 244 6.32 -26.25 -1.72
C GLU A 244 4.98 -26.89 -1.31
N MET A 245 3.96 -26.07 -1.04
CA MET A 245 2.63 -26.51 -0.59
C MET A 245 1.53 -25.89 -1.46
N ASP A 246 0.78 -26.74 -2.17
CA ASP A 246 -0.36 -26.31 -2.97
C ASP A 246 -1.62 -26.12 -2.12
N PHE A 247 -2.54 -25.27 -2.60
CA PHE A 247 -3.79 -25.01 -1.87
C PHE A 247 -4.66 -26.26 -1.68
N PRO A 248 -4.76 -27.20 -2.65
CA PRO A 248 -5.48 -28.46 -2.45
C PRO A 248 -4.98 -29.30 -1.28
N ARG A 249 -3.67 -29.35 -1.01
CA ARG A 249 -3.10 -30.01 0.17
C ARG A 249 -3.50 -29.27 1.44
N LEU A 250 -3.37 -27.94 1.47
CA LEU A 250 -3.68 -27.10 2.63
C LEU A 250 -5.17 -27.14 3.01
N MET A 251 -6.09 -27.17 2.04
CA MET A 251 -7.54 -27.27 2.29
C MET A 251 -7.97 -28.58 2.96
N LYS A 252 -7.14 -29.62 2.90
CA LYS A 252 -7.41 -30.93 3.53
C LYS A 252 -6.83 -31.04 4.95
N MET A 253 -5.95 -30.13 5.36
CA MET A 253 -5.37 -30.15 6.70
C MET A 253 -6.45 -29.91 7.76
N ARG A 254 -6.35 -30.60 8.89
CA ARG A 254 -7.26 -30.47 10.03
C ARG A 254 -6.46 -30.64 11.32
N TYR A 255 -6.81 -29.85 12.33
CA TYR A 255 -6.26 -29.98 13.68
C TYR A 255 -7.36 -29.63 14.69
N MET A 256 -7.70 -30.58 15.56
CA MET A 256 -8.85 -30.51 16.48
C MET A 256 -8.46 -30.22 17.93
N GLU A 257 -7.25 -30.61 18.33
CA GLU A 257 -6.80 -30.58 19.72
C GLU A 257 -6.19 -29.22 20.07
N VAL A 258 -7.02 -28.18 20.00
CA VAL A 258 -6.66 -26.82 20.42
C VAL A 258 -7.39 -26.52 21.72
N ALA A 259 -6.65 -26.37 22.81
CA ALA A 259 -7.20 -25.93 24.09
C ALA A 259 -7.57 -24.44 24.03
N ASP A 260 -8.48 -24.03 24.92
CA ASP A 260 -8.77 -22.62 25.12
C ASP A 260 -7.51 -21.87 25.58
N PRO A 261 -7.27 -20.66 25.04
CA PRO A 261 -6.08 -19.91 25.39
C PRO A 261 -6.08 -19.39 26.82
N LEU A 262 -4.87 -19.21 27.34
CA LEU A 262 -4.61 -18.52 28.60
C LEU A 262 -4.13 -17.10 28.32
N ASP A 263 -4.79 -16.10 28.92
CA ASP A 263 -4.37 -14.70 28.84
C ASP A 263 -3.17 -14.48 29.78
N ILE A 264 -2.00 -14.15 29.22
CA ILE A 264 -0.76 -13.91 29.99
C ILE A 264 -0.69 -12.46 30.43
N GLU A 265 -0.86 -11.54 29.48
CA GLU A 265 -0.69 -10.11 29.70
C GLU A 265 -1.72 -9.34 28.87
N CYS A 266 -2.32 -8.31 29.47
CA CYS A 266 -3.33 -7.47 28.83
C CYS A 266 -2.94 -6.01 29.00
N CYS A 267 -2.79 -5.32 27.86
CA CYS A 267 -2.20 -4.00 27.77
C CYS A 267 -3.09 -3.03 27.00
N GLY A 268 -3.00 -1.74 27.32
CA GLY A 268 -3.64 -0.65 26.57
C GLY A 268 -4.97 -0.18 27.15
N GLY A 269 -5.76 0.51 26.32
CA GLY A 269 -6.99 1.14 26.76
C GLY A 269 -7.97 1.32 25.63
N LEU A 270 -9.24 1.02 25.90
CA LEU A 270 -10.31 0.97 24.92
C LEU A 270 -11.35 2.06 25.16
N GLU A 271 -11.73 2.76 24.09
CA GLU A 271 -12.89 3.65 24.11
C GLU A 271 -14.20 2.85 23.96
N TYR A 272 -15.28 3.40 24.52
CA TYR A 272 -16.61 2.81 24.40
C TYR A 272 -17.22 3.06 23.03
N TYR A 273 -17.79 2.02 22.43
CA TYR A 273 -18.55 2.09 21.19
C TYR A 273 -19.79 2.96 21.31
N ASP A 274 -19.98 3.87 20.37
CA ASP A 274 -21.19 4.68 20.30
C ASP A 274 -22.32 3.92 19.59
N LYS A 275 -23.26 3.38 20.39
CA LYS A 275 -24.46 2.70 19.90
C LYS A 275 -25.33 3.56 18.96
N ALA A 276 -25.14 4.88 18.89
CA ALA A 276 -25.83 5.70 17.90
C ALA A 276 -25.43 5.35 16.46
N PHE A 277 -24.25 4.75 16.22
CA PHE A 277 -23.84 4.29 14.90
C PHE A 277 -24.65 3.10 14.40
N ASP A 278 -25.24 2.30 15.29
CA ASP A 278 -26.13 1.19 14.91
C ASP A 278 -27.47 1.66 14.32
N ARG A 279 -27.82 2.94 14.48
CA ARG A 279 -29.01 3.58 13.91
C ARG A 279 -28.76 4.32 12.59
N VAL A 280 -27.53 4.25 12.07
CA VAL A 280 -27.19 4.81 10.75
C VAL A 280 -27.74 3.87 9.67
N THR A 281 -28.42 4.46 8.69
CA THR A 281 -29.03 3.85 7.52
C THR A 281 -28.62 4.66 6.29
N THR A 282 -28.91 4.14 5.09
CA THR A 282 -28.54 4.82 3.84
C THR A 282 -29.23 6.17 3.65
N ARG A 283 -30.34 6.41 4.37
CA ARG A 283 -31.10 7.67 4.33
C ARG A 283 -30.64 8.72 5.34
N ASN A 284 -29.99 8.28 6.41
CA ASN A 284 -29.39 9.13 7.45
C ASN A 284 -27.89 8.83 7.58
N GLU A 285 -27.21 8.82 6.44
CA GLU A 285 -25.78 8.58 6.34
C GLU A 285 -24.97 9.63 7.13
N LYS A 286 -23.84 9.21 7.69
CA LYS A 286 -22.90 10.10 8.39
C LYS A 286 -21.65 10.29 7.56
N GLN A 287 -21.13 11.52 7.48
CA GLN A 287 -19.85 11.76 6.81
C GLN A 287 -18.70 11.10 7.58
N LEU A 288 -17.82 10.38 6.88
CA LEU A 288 -16.57 9.88 7.45
C LEU A 288 -15.62 11.06 7.66
N LYS A 289 -15.08 11.20 8.86
CA LYS A 289 -14.15 12.25 9.23
C LYS A 289 -12.73 11.71 9.17
N SER A 290 -11.80 12.56 8.74
CA SER A 290 -10.37 12.28 8.89
C SER A 290 -9.99 12.45 10.36
N ILE A 291 -9.61 11.36 11.02
CA ILE A 291 -9.22 11.32 12.42
C ILE A 291 -7.72 11.00 12.47
N LYS A 292 -6.94 11.97 12.95
CA LYS A 292 -5.49 11.79 13.14
C LYS A 292 -5.26 11.11 14.48
N ARG A 293 -4.92 9.83 14.42
CA ARG A 293 -4.48 9.02 15.56
C ARG A 293 -3.25 8.22 15.17
N ILE A 294 -2.42 7.90 16.14
CA ILE A 294 -1.24 7.06 15.94
C ILE A 294 -1.68 5.60 15.98
N PHE A 295 -1.43 4.88 14.88
CA PHE A 295 -1.66 3.43 14.74
C PHE A 295 -0.30 2.73 14.73
N HIS A 296 -0.07 1.85 15.70
CA HIS A 296 1.16 1.10 15.81
C HIS A 296 1.03 -0.21 15.05
N THR A 297 1.86 -0.41 14.03
CA THR A 297 1.93 -1.64 13.24
C THR A 297 3.20 -2.45 13.57
N VAL A 298 3.59 -2.46 14.84
CA VAL A 298 4.84 -3.08 15.35
C VAL A 298 4.87 -4.58 15.07
N THR A 299 6.00 -5.07 14.55
CA THR A 299 6.20 -6.48 14.22
C THR A 299 6.47 -7.35 15.46
N THR A 300 6.64 -8.67 15.30
CA THR A 300 6.78 -9.61 16.42
C THR A 300 8.10 -9.44 17.17
N THR A 301 9.20 -9.24 16.46
CA THR A 301 10.56 -9.12 17.05
C THR A 301 10.80 -7.77 17.72
N ASP A 302 10.16 -6.72 17.21
CA ASP A 302 10.20 -5.37 17.79
C ASP A 302 9.33 -5.20 19.02
N ASP A 303 8.40 -6.12 19.26
CA ASP A 303 7.50 -6.05 20.38
C ASP A 303 8.23 -6.33 21.72
N PRO A 304 8.31 -5.34 22.64
CA PRO A 304 9.06 -5.49 23.89
C PRO A 304 8.44 -6.53 24.83
N VAL A 305 7.12 -6.72 24.78
CA VAL A 305 6.42 -7.72 25.60
C VAL A 305 6.71 -9.11 25.06
N ILE A 306 6.68 -9.31 23.74
CA ILE A 306 7.06 -10.60 23.14
C ILE A 306 8.53 -10.91 23.44
N ARG A 307 9.46 -9.95 23.34
CA ARG A 307 10.87 -10.15 23.72
C ARG A 307 11.04 -10.57 25.18
N LYS A 308 10.24 -10.00 26.09
CA LYS A 308 10.22 -10.38 27.51
C LYS A 308 9.67 -11.80 27.70
N LEU A 309 8.54 -12.12 27.07
CA LEU A 309 7.91 -13.44 27.13
C LEU A 309 8.80 -14.51 26.53
N ALA A 310 9.50 -14.20 25.43
CA ALA A 310 10.43 -15.11 24.79
C ALA A 310 11.57 -15.55 25.71
N LYS A 311 11.94 -14.78 26.75
CA LYS A 311 12.94 -15.20 27.73
C LYS A 311 12.39 -16.21 28.76
N THR A 312 11.09 -16.20 29.02
CA THR A 312 10.47 -16.97 30.11
C THR A 312 9.66 -18.16 29.64
N GLN A 313 8.86 -18.04 28.58
CA GLN A 313 7.92 -19.07 28.11
C GLN A 313 7.58 -18.94 26.63
N GLY A 314 7.05 -20.02 26.05
CA GLY A 314 6.67 -20.08 24.64
C GLY A 314 7.83 -20.48 23.73
N ASN A 315 7.46 -21.05 22.59
CA ASN A 315 8.40 -21.45 21.56
C ASN A 315 7.99 -21.01 20.15
N VAL A 316 6.76 -20.53 19.97
CA VAL A 316 6.32 -19.89 18.73
C VAL A 316 5.70 -18.55 19.07
N PHE A 317 6.14 -17.48 18.40
CA PHE A 317 5.68 -16.11 18.64
C PHE A 317 5.20 -15.49 17.34
N ALA A 318 4.05 -14.82 17.39
CA ALA A 318 3.47 -14.13 16.24
C ALA A 318 2.49 -13.02 16.67
N THR A 319 2.11 -12.15 15.73
CA THR A 319 0.93 -11.28 15.85
C THR A 319 -0.29 -11.92 15.20
N ASP A 320 -1.49 -11.51 15.60
CA ASP A 320 -2.75 -11.97 15.02
C ASP A 320 -2.85 -11.68 13.52
N ALA A 321 -2.33 -10.55 13.04
CA ALA A 321 -2.31 -10.20 11.62
C ALA A 321 -1.48 -11.19 10.77
N ILE A 322 -0.33 -11.64 11.31
CA ILE A 322 0.54 -12.62 10.66
C ILE A 322 -0.11 -14.00 10.68
N LEU A 323 -0.63 -14.44 11.83
CA LEU A 323 -1.31 -15.74 11.93
C LEU A 323 -2.57 -15.80 11.09
N ALA A 324 -3.39 -14.75 11.06
CA ALA A 324 -4.60 -14.73 10.23
C ALA A 324 -4.28 -14.87 8.73
N THR A 325 -3.14 -14.35 8.29
CA THR A 325 -2.62 -14.48 6.92
C THR A 325 -2.26 -15.93 6.62
N LEU A 326 -1.54 -16.62 7.52
CA LEU A 326 -1.23 -18.05 7.39
C LEU A 326 -2.48 -18.94 7.47
N MET A 327 -3.33 -18.73 8.47
CA MET A 327 -4.55 -19.51 8.71
C MET A 327 -5.54 -19.44 7.54
N CYS A 328 -5.61 -18.28 6.86
CA CYS A 328 -6.55 -18.05 5.76
C CYS A 328 -5.88 -18.10 4.37
N CYS A 329 -4.64 -18.59 4.27
CA CYS A 329 -3.80 -18.49 3.07
C CYS A 329 -4.46 -19.04 1.79
N THR A 330 -5.30 -20.07 1.92
CA THR A 330 -5.99 -20.76 0.82
C THR A 330 -6.99 -19.88 0.06
N ARG A 331 -7.37 -18.71 0.62
CA ARG A 331 -8.25 -17.73 -0.03
C ARG A 331 -7.49 -16.60 -0.73
N SER A 332 -6.19 -16.48 -0.49
CA SER A 332 -5.39 -15.39 -1.05
C SER A 332 -5.23 -15.54 -2.56
N VAL A 333 -5.28 -14.43 -3.28
CA VAL A 333 -5.00 -14.34 -4.73
C VAL A 333 -3.79 -13.47 -4.99
N ASN A 334 -3.62 -12.36 -4.27
CA ASN A 334 -2.42 -11.52 -4.36
C ASN A 334 -1.25 -12.14 -3.60
N SER A 335 -0.02 -11.84 -4.02
CA SER A 335 1.21 -12.23 -3.32
C SER A 335 1.29 -11.61 -1.93
N TRP A 336 1.85 -12.36 -0.99
CA TRP A 336 2.23 -11.89 0.33
C TRP A 336 3.40 -12.74 0.82
N ASP A 337 4.19 -12.19 1.73
CA ASP A 337 5.32 -12.86 2.34
C ASP A 337 5.37 -12.64 3.85
N ILE A 338 5.90 -13.63 4.56
CA ILE A 338 6.08 -13.65 6.01
C ILE A 338 7.49 -14.15 6.28
N ILE A 339 8.23 -13.42 7.10
CA ILE A 339 9.56 -13.82 7.56
C ILE A 339 9.40 -14.81 8.71
N VAL A 340 10.22 -15.85 8.73
CA VAL A 340 10.30 -16.78 9.86
C VAL A 340 11.75 -16.82 10.32
N GLN A 341 11.99 -16.40 11.55
CA GLN A 341 13.30 -16.47 12.18
C GLN A 341 13.31 -17.62 13.19
N ARG A 342 14.24 -18.56 13.00
CA ARG A 342 14.48 -19.64 13.94
C ARG A 342 15.76 -19.39 14.72
N VAL A 343 15.62 -19.31 16.03
CA VAL A 343 16.74 -19.14 16.98
C VAL A 343 16.61 -20.21 18.06
N GLY A 344 17.53 -21.17 18.09
CA GLY A 344 17.40 -22.36 18.94
C GLY A 344 16.10 -23.13 18.66
N ASN A 345 15.33 -23.38 19.73
CA ASN A 345 14.02 -24.04 19.66
C ASN A 345 12.84 -23.04 19.55
N LYS A 346 13.11 -21.76 19.26
CA LYS A 346 12.09 -20.71 19.16
C LYS A 346 11.90 -20.27 17.71
N LEU A 347 10.63 -20.08 17.33
CA LEU A 347 10.22 -19.56 16.05
C LEU A 347 9.54 -18.21 16.23
N PHE A 348 9.99 -17.21 15.47
CA PHE A 348 9.38 -15.90 15.39
C PHE A 348 8.82 -15.73 13.98
N PHE A 349 7.50 -15.55 13.88
CA PHE A 349 6.86 -15.18 12.63
C PHE A 349 6.77 -13.65 12.57
N ASP A 350 7.37 -13.06 11.56
CA ASP A 350 7.57 -11.63 11.41
C ASP A 350 7.08 -11.13 10.05
N LYS A 351 6.88 -9.83 9.93
CA LYS A 351 6.59 -9.16 8.65
C LYS A 351 7.69 -8.16 8.33
N ARG A 352 7.82 -7.79 7.04
CA ARG A 352 8.74 -6.73 6.61
C ARG A 352 8.12 -5.35 6.86
N ASP A 353 8.88 -4.44 7.45
CA ASP A 353 8.39 -3.08 7.76
C ASP A 353 8.13 -2.24 6.50
N ASN A 354 8.92 -2.44 5.45
CA ASN A 354 8.77 -1.73 4.17
C ASN A 354 7.75 -2.37 3.20
N SER A 355 6.94 -3.31 3.67
CA SER A 355 5.99 -4.05 2.82
C SER A 355 4.57 -3.51 2.88
N ASP A 356 3.79 -3.76 1.83
CA ASP A 356 2.36 -3.43 1.78
C ASP A 356 1.49 -4.43 2.60
N PHE A 357 2.06 -5.15 3.57
CA PHE A 357 1.40 -6.23 4.32
C PHE A 357 0.17 -5.77 5.12
N ASP A 358 0.24 -4.56 5.69
CA ASP A 358 -0.86 -3.96 6.45
C ASP A 358 -1.93 -3.31 5.56
N LEU A 359 -1.68 -3.21 4.25
CA LEU A 359 -2.68 -2.67 3.31
C LEU A 359 -3.83 -3.65 3.10
N LEU A 360 -5.05 -3.12 3.10
CA LEU A 360 -6.27 -3.92 2.95
C LEU A 360 -6.61 -4.07 1.47
N THR A 361 -6.54 -5.29 0.94
CA THR A 361 -6.90 -5.55 -0.45
C THR A 361 -8.38 -5.24 -0.74
N VAL A 362 -8.68 -4.82 -1.98
CA VAL A 362 -10.03 -4.46 -2.42
C VAL A 362 -10.41 -5.27 -3.65
N SER A 363 -11.53 -5.97 -3.58
CA SER A 363 -12.06 -6.80 -4.67
C SER A 363 -11.08 -7.85 -5.19
N GLU A 364 -10.20 -8.36 -4.32
CA GLU A 364 -9.14 -9.32 -4.63
C GLU A 364 -9.67 -10.65 -5.21
N THR A 365 -10.73 -11.20 -4.60
CA THR A 365 -11.29 -12.51 -4.99
C THR A 365 -12.48 -12.36 -5.94
N ALA A 366 -12.70 -11.17 -6.49
CA ALA A 366 -13.71 -10.95 -7.52
C ALA A 366 -13.38 -11.75 -8.78
N ASN A 367 -14.41 -12.09 -9.56
CA ASN A 367 -14.24 -12.76 -10.85
C ASN A 367 -13.34 -11.94 -11.80
N GLU A 368 -13.47 -10.61 -11.73
CA GLU A 368 -12.68 -9.64 -12.46
C GLU A 368 -12.18 -8.62 -11.42
N PRO A 369 -10.97 -8.81 -10.87
CA PRO A 369 -10.38 -7.87 -9.91
C PRO A 369 -9.98 -6.56 -10.60
N PRO A 370 -9.75 -5.46 -9.85
CA PRO A 370 -9.28 -4.20 -10.41
C PRO A 370 -7.96 -4.38 -11.19
N GLN A 371 -7.88 -3.78 -12.39
CA GLN A 371 -6.70 -3.83 -13.28
C GLN A 371 -6.23 -2.44 -13.72
N ASP A 372 -6.76 -1.38 -13.10
CA ASP A 372 -6.36 -0.01 -13.42
C ASP A 372 -4.89 0.22 -13.03
N GLU A 373 -4.15 0.94 -13.86
CA GLU A 373 -2.70 1.13 -13.72
C GLU A 373 -2.32 2.59 -13.40
N GLY A 374 -1.09 2.76 -12.93
CA GLY A 374 -0.46 4.07 -12.75
C GLY A 374 -1.21 5.00 -11.79
N ASN A 375 -1.42 6.25 -12.21
CA ASN A 375 -2.05 7.29 -11.39
C ASN A 375 -3.58 7.19 -11.30
N SER A 376 -4.19 6.07 -11.75
CA SER A 376 -5.61 5.85 -11.53
C SER A 376 -5.88 5.69 -10.03
N PHE A 377 -6.83 6.45 -9.50
CA PHE A 377 -7.29 6.30 -8.11
C PHE A 377 -8.04 4.97 -7.87
N ASN A 378 -8.30 4.19 -8.92
CA ASN A 378 -8.85 2.83 -8.84
C ASN A 378 -7.79 1.74 -9.07
N SER A 379 -6.49 2.09 -9.13
CA SER A 379 -5.44 1.06 -9.16
C SER A 379 -5.46 0.22 -7.86
N PRO A 380 -5.08 -1.07 -7.90
CA PRO A 380 -5.13 -1.94 -6.73
C PRO A 380 -4.41 -1.35 -5.50
N ARG A 381 -3.23 -0.73 -5.71
CA ARG A 381 -2.44 -0.08 -4.66
C ARG A 381 -3.19 1.12 -4.06
N ASN A 382 -3.72 2.03 -4.89
CA ASN A 382 -4.44 3.22 -4.42
C ASN A 382 -5.74 2.83 -3.70
N LEU A 383 -6.46 1.83 -4.19
CA LEU A 383 -7.65 1.29 -3.52
C LEU A 383 -7.30 0.67 -2.16
N ALA A 384 -6.16 -0.02 -2.05
CA ALA A 384 -5.73 -0.61 -0.78
C ALA A 384 -5.34 0.46 0.24
N MET A 385 -4.60 1.49 -0.19
CA MET A 385 -4.27 2.66 0.65
C MET A 385 -5.54 3.38 1.12
N GLU A 386 -6.50 3.61 0.23
CA GLU A 386 -7.79 4.22 0.57
C GLU A 386 -8.59 3.35 1.54
N ALA A 387 -8.64 2.03 1.32
CA ALA A 387 -9.35 1.10 2.20
C ALA A 387 -8.76 1.07 3.61
N THR A 388 -7.43 1.04 3.73
CA THR A 388 -6.73 1.12 5.02
C THR A 388 -7.00 2.46 5.71
N TYR A 389 -6.93 3.58 4.97
CA TYR A 389 -7.28 4.90 5.49
C TYR A 389 -8.73 4.96 5.99
N ILE A 390 -9.69 4.44 5.22
CA ILE A 390 -11.09 4.36 5.64
C ILE A 390 -11.23 3.52 6.91
N ASN A 391 -10.54 2.37 6.97
CA ASN A 391 -10.61 1.47 8.10
C ASN A 391 -10.08 2.11 9.39
N HIS A 392 -8.94 2.80 9.33
CA HIS A 392 -8.38 3.55 10.46
C HIS A 392 -9.32 4.65 10.94
N ASN A 393 -9.88 5.43 10.02
CA ASN A 393 -10.79 6.52 10.41
C ASN A 393 -12.09 5.99 11.03
N PHE A 394 -12.71 4.98 10.42
CA PHE A 394 -13.96 4.43 10.91
C PHE A 394 -13.80 3.77 12.28
N SER A 395 -12.69 3.04 12.49
CA SER A 395 -12.45 2.33 13.76
C SER A 395 -12.40 3.27 14.97
N GLN A 396 -11.96 4.51 14.77
CA GLN A 396 -11.95 5.54 15.82
C GLN A 396 -13.24 6.37 15.82
N GLN A 397 -13.82 6.65 14.65
CA GLN A 397 -15.01 7.50 14.54
C GLN A 397 -16.25 6.88 15.18
N CYS A 398 -16.38 5.54 15.18
CA CYS A 398 -17.50 4.86 15.81
C CYS A 398 -17.41 4.77 17.34
N LEU A 399 -16.32 5.26 17.93
CA LEU A 399 -16.09 5.27 19.37
C LEU A 399 -16.36 6.65 19.97
N ARG A 400 -16.61 6.68 21.28
CA ARG A 400 -16.82 7.91 22.05
C ARG A 400 -15.48 8.57 22.39
N MET A 401 -14.94 9.31 21.43
CA MET A 401 -13.70 10.08 21.60
C MET A 401 -13.81 11.08 22.76
N GLY A 402 -12.79 11.09 23.63
CA GLY A 402 -12.72 11.98 24.80
C GLY A 402 -13.58 11.55 25.99
N GLY A 403 -14.28 10.41 25.90
CA GLY A 403 -14.98 9.80 27.02
C GLY A 403 -14.06 8.99 27.93
N GLU A 404 -14.65 8.37 28.97
CA GLU A 404 -13.96 7.41 29.81
C GLU A 404 -13.50 6.20 28.97
N ARG A 405 -12.29 5.70 29.25
CA ARG A 405 -11.71 4.51 28.60
C ARG A 405 -11.70 3.33 29.56
N HIS A 406 -12.02 2.15 29.05
CA HIS A 406 -11.77 0.90 29.74
C HIS A 406 -10.27 0.59 29.70
N LYS A 407 -9.60 0.70 30.84
CA LYS A 407 -8.16 0.49 30.97
C LYS A 407 -7.86 -0.97 31.34
N PHE A 408 -6.85 -1.54 30.70
CA PHE A 408 -6.27 -2.80 31.15
C PHE A 408 -5.26 -2.58 32.28
N PRO A 409 -4.81 -3.65 32.97
CA PRO A 409 -3.82 -3.54 34.04
C PRO A 409 -2.52 -2.87 33.60
N ASN A 410 -2.05 -3.16 32.37
CA ASN A 410 -0.82 -2.61 31.83
C ASN A 410 -1.10 -1.53 30.78
N PRO A 411 -0.24 -0.49 30.67
CA PRO A 411 -0.35 0.53 29.63
C PRO A 411 -0.03 -0.03 28.23
N ASN A 412 -0.24 0.77 27.18
CA ASN A 412 0.17 0.39 25.84
C ASN A 412 1.72 0.30 25.79
N PRO A 413 2.31 -0.84 25.38
CA PRO A 413 3.75 -1.04 25.42
C PRO A 413 4.54 -0.30 24.33
N PHE A 414 3.85 0.32 23.37
CA PHE A 414 4.47 1.00 22.22
C PHE A 414 4.51 2.52 22.36
N VAL A 415 4.11 3.03 23.52
CA VAL A 415 3.91 4.46 23.77
C VAL A 415 4.72 4.86 24.99
N GLU A 416 5.51 5.92 24.85
CA GLU A 416 6.24 6.51 25.97
C GLU A 416 5.29 7.20 26.96
N GLU A 417 5.67 7.27 28.24
CA GLU A 417 4.80 7.81 29.29
C GLU A 417 4.37 9.26 29.04
N ASP A 418 5.20 10.04 28.32
CA ASP A 418 4.99 11.45 27.99
C ASP A 418 4.11 11.68 26.76
N THR A 419 3.78 10.62 26.00
CA THR A 419 2.92 10.78 24.82
C THR A 419 1.48 11.02 25.24
N ASP A 420 0.85 12.04 24.65
CA ASP A 420 -0.55 12.34 24.87
C ASP A 420 -1.44 11.13 24.51
N LYS A 421 -2.02 10.49 25.52
CA LYS A 421 -2.91 9.32 25.37
C LYS A 421 -4.11 9.60 24.47
N SER A 422 -4.45 10.87 24.28
CA SER A 422 -5.48 11.37 23.36
C SER A 422 -5.07 11.34 21.89
N GLU A 423 -3.79 11.15 21.55
CA GLU A 423 -3.33 11.01 20.16
C GLU A 423 -3.24 9.55 19.71
N VAL A 424 -3.08 8.63 20.66
CA VAL A 424 -3.04 7.18 20.39
C VAL A 424 -4.43 6.66 20.03
N ALA A 425 -4.49 5.77 19.04
CA ALA A 425 -5.71 5.05 18.68
C ALA A 425 -6.25 4.23 19.87
N SER A 426 -7.57 4.07 19.96
CA SER A 426 -8.18 3.09 20.86
C SER A 426 -7.80 1.69 20.40
N VAL A 427 -6.92 1.03 21.16
CA VAL A 427 -6.48 -0.34 20.92
C VAL A 427 -6.03 -0.96 22.24
N ALA A 428 -6.29 -2.26 22.40
CA ALA A 428 -5.74 -3.06 23.47
C ALA A 428 -5.13 -4.33 22.92
N TYR A 429 -4.02 -4.73 23.53
CA TYR A 429 -3.24 -5.90 23.18
C TYR A 429 -3.43 -6.97 24.25
N ARG A 430 -3.78 -8.18 23.85
CA ARG A 430 -3.78 -9.37 24.72
C ARG A 430 -2.76 -10.36 24.22
N TYR A 431 -1.84 -10.75 25.08
CA TYR A 431 -0.87 -11.80 24.82
C TYR A 431 -1.45 -13.11 25.33
N ARG A 432 -1.81 -13.98 24.40
CA ARG A 432 -2.55 -15.21 24.69
C ARG A 432 -1.69 -16.42 24.33
N GLN A 433 -1.75 -17.45 25.17
CA GLN A 433 -1.02 -18.69 24.98
C GLN A 433 -1.96 -19.82 24.58
N TRP A 434 -1.63 -20.51 23.48
CA TRP A 434 -2.25 -21.77 23.08
C TRP A 434 -1.24 -22.90 23.18
N LYS A 435 -1.72 -24.06 23.65
CA LYS A 435 -1.01 -25.32 23.55
C LYS A 435 -1.47 -26.06 22.31
N LEU A 436 -0.57 -26.29 21.37
CA LEU A 436 -0.80 -27.07 20.16
C LEU A 436 -0.07 -28.41 20.30
N GLY A 437 -0.66 -29.33 21.06
CA GLY A 437 -0.02 -30.59 21.44
C GLY A 437 0.94 -30.41 22.62
N GLU A 438 1.85 -31.36 22.81
CA GLU A 438 2.79 -31.34 23.95
C GLU A 438 4.03 -30.47 23.68
N ASP A 439 4.36 -30.23 22.42
CA ASP A 439 5.64 -29.67 22.01
C ASP A 439 5.58 -28.20 21.58
N ILE A 440 4.40 -27.66 21.23
CA ILE A 440 4.24 -26.30 20.71
C ILE A 440 3.43 -25.43 21.69
N ASP A 441 4.11 -24.41 22.21
CA ASP A 441 3.54 -23.33 23.02
C ASP A 441 3.52 -22.06 22.16
N LEU A 442 2.35 -21.77 21.59
CA LEU A 442 2.12 -20.63 20.72
C LEU A 442 1.69 -19.42 21.55
N ILE A 443 2.43 -18.32 21.42
CA ILE A 443 2.09 -17.02 22.02
C ILE A 443 1.73 -16.06 20.89
N VAL A 444 0.54 -15.47 20.99
CA VAL A 444 0.03 -14.53 19.99
C VAL A 444 -0.33 -13.21 20.65
N ARG A 445 0.12 -12.11 20.05
CA ARG A 445 -0.43 -10.78 20.35
C ARG A 445 -1.73 -10.60 19.57
N CYS A 446 -2.84 -10.49 20.28
CA CYS A 446 -4.17 -10.26 19.72
C CYS A 446 -4.68 -8.86 20.06
N GLU A 447 -5.56 -8.32 19.21
CA GLU A 447 -6.00 -6.93 19.32
C GLU A 447 -7.52 -6.79 19.50
N HIS A 448 -7.92 -5.83 20.34
CA HIS A 448 -9.29 -5.31 20.41
C HIS A 448 -9.33 -3.83 20.07
N ASP A 449 -10.39 -3.40 19.39
CA ASP A 449 -10.53 -2.02 18.90
C ASP A 449 -11.39 -1.15 19.84
N GLY A 450 -12.32 -1.76 20.59
CA GLY A 450 -13.18 -1.05 21.52
C GLY A 450 -13.93 -1.95 22.51
N VAL A 451 -14.76 -1.32 23.34
CA VAL A 451 -15.69 -2.04 24.25
C VAL A 451 -17.12 -1.54 24.09
N MET A 452 -18.09 -2.38 24.44
CA MET A 452 -19.47 -1.95 24.61
C MET A 452 -20.07 -2.51 25.88
N THR A 453 -20.96 -1.75 26.50
CA THR A 453 -21.73 -2.23 27.65
C THR A 453 -22.93 -3.04 27.13
N GLY A 454 -22.99 -4.31 27.51
CA GLY A 454 -24.12 -5.21 27.27
C GLY A 454 -25.39 -4.76 28.01
N ALA A 455 -26.50 -5.46 27.78
CA ALA A 455 -27.77 -5.14 28.43
C ALA A 455 -27.72 -5.32 29.95
N ASN A 456 -26.87 -6.23 30.43
CA ASN A 456 -26.73 -6.57 31.85
C ASN A 456 -25.66 -5.74 32.57
N GLY A 457 -25.04 -4.76 31.89
CA GLY A 457 -23.92 -3.98 32.43
C GLY A 457 -22.54 -4.63 32.21
N GLU A 458 -22.48 -5.85 31.67
CA GLU A 458 -21.23 -6.51 31.32
C GLU A 458 -20.49 -5.80 30.19
N VAL A 459 -19.16 -5.84 30.22
CA VAL A 459 -18.32 -5.21 29.19
C VAL A 459 -17.97 -6.25 28.13
N SER A 460 -18.45 -6.03 26.92
CA SER A 460 -18.18 -6.85 25.74
C SER A 460 -17.07 -6.24 24.91
N PHE A 461 -16.02 -7.01 24.62
CA PHE A 461 -14.92 -6.58 23.76
C PHE A 461 -15.29 -6.72 22.29
N ILE A 462 -14.90 -5.73 21.49
CA ILE A 462 -15.23 -5.68 20.07
C ILE A 462 -14.02 -5.47 19.18
N ASN A 463 -14.05 -6.12 18.02
CA ASN A 463 -13.24 -5.72 16.86
C ASN A 463 -14.08 -4.89 15.90
N VAL A 464 -13.50 -3.83 15.37
CA VAL A 464 -14.13 -2.94 14.40
C VAL A 464 -13.35 -2.99 13.10
N LYS A 465 -14.02 -3.43 12.03
CA LYS A 465 -13.45 -3.47 10.68
C LYS A 465 -14.42 -2.83 9.68
N THR A 466 -13.90 -2.42 8.52
CA THR A 466 -14.66 -1.57 7.60
C THR A 466 -14.65 -2.13 6.19
N LEU A 467 -15.83 -2.40 5.65
CA LEU A 467 -16.04 -2.68 4.23
C LEU A 467 -16.18 -1.36 3.48
N ASN A 468 -15.53 -1.28 2.31
CA ASN A 468 -15.50 -0.07 1.48
C ASN A 468 -16.10 -0.33 0.08
N GLU A 469 -17.06 0.49 -0.32
CA GLU A 469 -17.61 0.56 -1.68
C GLU A 469 -16.94 1.70 -2.45
N TRP A 470 -16.26 1.36 -3.55
CA TRP A 470 -15.55 2.32 -4.40
C TRP A 470 -16.37 2.68 -5.66
N ASP A 471 -16.68 1.70 -6.50
CA ASP A 471 -17.57 1.82 -7.67
C ASP A 471 -18.33 0.52 -7.90
N SER A 472 -19.61 0.50 -7.56
CA SER A 472 -20.47 -0.70 -7.63
C SER A 472 -20.74 -1.21 -9.05
N ARG A 473 -20.39 -0.44 -10.09
CA ARG A 473 -20.55 -0.86 -11.49
C ARG A 473 -19.48 -1.87 -11.93
N HIS A 474 -18.39 -1.96 -11.19
CA HIS A 474 -17.29 -2.91 -11.45
C HIS A 474 -17.41 -4.13 -10.54
N CYS A 475 -16.65 -5.19 -10.86
CA CYS A 475 -16.56 -6.42 -10.06
C CYS A 475 -17.91 -7.11 -9.74
N ASN A 476 -18.95 -6.89 -10.56
CA ASN A 476 -20.32 -7.31 -10.29
C ASN A 476 -20.85 -6.84 -8.92
N GLY A 477 -20.49 -5.60 -8.54
CA GLY A 477 -20.95 -4.97 -7.31
C GLY A 477 -22.45 -4.71 -7.30
N VAL A 478 -22.96 -4.43 -6.11
CA VAL A 478 -24.33 -3.97 -5.87
C VAL A 478 -24.27 -2.57 -5.26
N ASP A 479 -25.14 -1.65 -5.68
CA ASP A 479 -25.19 -0.30 -5.11
C ASP A 479 -25.72 -0.36 -3.67
N TRP A 480 -24.86 -0.05 -2.70
CA TRP A 480 -25.18 -0.14 -1.29
C TRP A 480 -26.29 0.85 -0.89
N ARG A 481 -26.35 2.04 -1.49
CA ARG A 481 -27.40 3.03 -1.15
C ARG A 481 -28.80 2.54 -1.49
N GLN A 482 -28.92 1.65 -2.49
CA GLN A 482 -30.20 1.05 -2.87
C GLN A 482 -30.49 -0.25 -2.10
N LYS A 483 -29.45 -1.02 -1.79
CA LYS A 483 -29.60 -2.42 -1.36
C LYS A 483 -29.30 -2.66 0.11
N LEU A 484 -28.55 -1.80 0.79
CA LEU A 484 -28.13 -2.07 2.17
C LEU A 484 -29.29 -2.06 3.16
N ASP A 485 -30.34 -1.25 2.99
CA ASP A 485 -31.46 -1.24 3.95
C ASP A 485 -32.48 -2.37 3.67
N SER A 486 -32.62 -2.80 2.42
CA SER A 486 -33.63 -3.79 2.02
C SER A 486 -33.08 -5.21 1.84
N GLN A 487 -31.80 -5.35 1.47
CA GLN A 487 -31.16 -6.58 1.02
C GLN A 487 -29.73 -6.71 1.60
N ARG A 488 -29.58 -6.51 2.92
CA ARG A 488 -28.28 -6.65 3.64
C ARG A 488 -27.53 -7.92 3.29
N GLY A 489 -28.24 -9.06 3.25
CA GLY A 489 -27.64 -10.35 2.92
C GLY A 489 -27.05 -10.39 1.49
N ALA A 490 -27.65 -9.69 0.52
CA ALA A 490 -27.14 -9.64 -0.85
C ALA A 490 -25.86 -8.79 -0.95
N VAL A 491 -25.81 -7.67 -0.21
CA VAL A 491 -24.59 -6.85 -0.10
C VAL A 491 -23.47 -7.68 0.52
N LEU A 492 -23.73 -8.29 1.68
CA LEU A 492 -22.74 -9.12 2.35
C LEU A 492 -22.27 -10.31 1.50
N ALA A 493 -23.18 -11.00 0.79
CA ALA A 493 -22.81 -12.09 -0.11
C ALA A 493 -21.91 -11.63 -1.27
N THR A 494 -22.15 -10.42 -1.80
CA THR A 494 -21.29 -9.81 -2.83
C THR A 494 -19.90 -9.51 -2.28
N GLU A 495 -19.83 -8.94 -1.08
CA GLU A 495 -18.57 -8.67 -0.39
C GLU A 495 -17.82 -9.94 -0.01
N LEU A 496 -18.52 -11.00 0.42
CA LEU A 496 -17.91 -12.30 0.71
C LEU A 496 -17.28 -12.95 -0.52
N LYS A 497 -17.87 -12.74 -1.70
CA LYS A 497 -17.31 -13.21 -2.96
C LYS A 497 -16.11 -12.38 -3.38
N ASN A 498 -16.20 -11.05 -3.29
CA ASN A 498 -15.19 -10.14 -3.83
C ASN A 498 -14.01 -9.91 -2.88
N ASN A 499 -14.21 -10.04 -1.57
CA ASN A 499 -13.25 -9.74 -0.51
C ASN A 499 -13.06 -10.92 0.46
N SER A 500 -13.10 -12.15 -0.06
CA SER A 500 -13.14 -13.38 0.76
C SER A 500 -11.93 -13.53 1.68
N TYR A 501 -10.73 -13.20 1.19
CA TYR A 501 -9.49 -13.30 1.98
C TYR A 501 -9.45 -12.26 3.10
N LYS A 502 -9.77 -11.00 2.79
CA LYS A 502 -9.85 -9.90 3.77
C LYS A 502 -10.83 -10.20 4.90
N LEU A 503 -12.05 -10.63 4.58
CA LEU A 503 -13.07 -10.98 5.58
C LEU A 503 -12.68 -12.19 6.42
N ALA A 504 -12.04 -13.21 5.82
CA ALA A 504 -11.54 -14.37 6.55
C ALA A 504 -10.44 -13.98 7.56
N ARG A 505 -9.48 -13.14 7.15
CA ARG A 505 -8.42 -12.63 8.05
C ARG A 505 -9.01 -11.90 9.25
N TRP A 506 -9.91 -10.95 9.02
CA TRP A 506 -10.56 -10.21 10.11
C TRP A 506 -11.32 -11.10 11.08
N THR A 507 -12.03 -12.10 10.55
CA THR A 507 -12.77 -13.07 11.37
C THR A 507 -11.80 -13.90 12.20
N CYS A 508 -10.70 -14.36 11.60
CA CYS A 508 -9.66 -15.11 12.27
C CYS A 508 -9.01 -14.30 13.40
N CYS A 509 -8.63 -13.03 13.17
CA CYS A 509 -8.12 -12.15 14.23
C CYS A 509 -9.13 -12.00 15.38
N ALA A 510 -10.41 -11.76 15.07
CA ALA A 510 -11.45 -11.62 16.10
C ALA A 510 -11.67 -12.90 16.92
N MET A 511 -11.52 -14.07 16.30
CA MET A 511 -11.56 -15.36 16.99
C MET A 511 -10.34 -15.58 17.87
N LEU A 512 -9.13 -15.28 17.37
CA LEU A 512 -7.89 -15.38 18.16
C LEU A 512 -7.89 -14.41 19.35
N ALA A 513 -8.42 -13.20 19.17
CA ALA A 513 -8.58 -12.23 20.24
C ALA A 513 -9.64 -12.64 21.28
N GLY A 514 -10.55 -13.55 20.95
CA GLY A 514 -11.68 -13.89 21.83
C GLY A 514 -12.68 -12.74 21.94
N SER A 515 -12.86 -11.97 20.88
CA SER A 515 -13.84 -10.89 20.83
C SER A 515 -15.26 -11.42 20.90
N GLU A 516 -16.12 -10.76 21.66
CA GLU A 516 -17.54 -11.14 21.73
C GLU A 516 -18.28 -10.74 20.45
N TYR A 517 -17.94 -9.55 19.92
CA TYR A 517 -18.53 -9.04 18.69
C TYR A 517 -17.49 -8.57 17.68
N LEU A 518 -17.77 -8.86 16.41
CA LEU A 518 -17.15 -8.24 15.25
C LEU A 518 -18.15 -7.22 14.66
N LYS A 519 -17.77 -5.95 14.65
CA LYS A 519 -18.54 -4.86 14.04
C LYS A 519 -17.97 -4.56 12.66
N LEU A 520 -18.83 -4.63 11.64
CA LEU A 520 -18.51 -4.23 10.27
C LEU A 520 -19.17 -2.89 9.94
N GLY A 521 -18.37 -1.89 9.59
CA GLY A 521 -18.85 -0.64 9.01
C GLY A 521 -19.00 -0.74 7.49
N TYR A 522 -20.07 -0.17 6.94
CA TYR A 522 -20.26 -0.02 5.50
C TYR A 522 -20.00 1.42 5.10
N VAL A 523 -18.86 1.67 4.48
CA VAL A 523 -18.43 2.99 4.02
C VAL A 523 -18.40 3.03 2.49
N SER A 524 -18.99 4.06 1.90
CA SER A 524 -19.00 4.26 0.45
C SER A 524 -18.39 5.63 0.12
N ARG A 525 -17.75 5.75 -1.04
CA ARG A 525 -17.38 7.08 -1.57
C ARG A 525 -18.64 7.95 -1.69
N TYR A 526 -18.50 9.26 -1.50
CA TYR A 526 -19.60 10.20 -1.71
C TYR A 526 -20.00 10.24 -3.19
N HIS A 527 -19.00 10.20 -4.08
CA HIS A 527 -19.18 10.06 -5.51
C HIS A 527 -18.15 9.05 -6.03
N ALA A 528 -18.55 8.14 -6.93
CA ALA A 528 -17.68 7.02 -7.38
C ALA A 528 -16.31 7.47 -7.96
N LYS A 529 -16.25 8.70 -8.48
CA LYS A 529 -15.04 9.34 -9.05
C LYS A 529 -14.25 10.21 -8.06
N ASP A 530 -14.63 10.23 -6.79
CA ASP A 530 -14.01 11.04 -5.75
C ASP A 530 -13.60 10.13 -4.58
N SER A 531 -12.29 9.86 -4.47
CA SER A 531 -11.70 9.05 -3.41
C SER A 531 -11.37 9.85 -2.14
N ALA A 532 -11.65 11.16 -2.11
CA ALA A 532 -11.30 12.01 -0.96
C ALA A 532 -12.42 12.11 0.10
N ARG A 533 -13.67 11.86 -0.30
CA ARG A 533 -14.85 12.01 0.57
C ARG A 533 -15.63 10.71 0.66
N HIS A 534 -15.91 10.28 1.89
CA HIS A 534 -16.65 9.05 2.17
C HIS A 534 -17.80 9.29 3.14
N VAL A 535 -18.78 8.40 3.07
CA VAL A 535 -19.95 8.39 3.95
C VAL A 535 -20.17 6.99 4.51
N ILE A 536 -20.59 6.94 5.77
CA ILE A 536 -20.96 5.75 6.51
C ILE A 536 -22.44 5.51 6.23
N LEU A 537 -22.74 4.38 5.58
CA LEU A 537 -24.09 3.98 5.21
C LEU A 537 -24.78 3.14 6.28
N GLY A 538 -24.00 2.50 7.15
CA GLY A 538 -24.53 1.71 8.27
C GLY A 538 -23.46 0.85 8.92
N THR A 539 -23.86 0.15 9.98
CA THR A 539 -23.02 -0.82 10.69
C THR A 539 -23.78 -2.14 10.85
N GLN A 540 -23.04 -3.23 10.97
CA GLN A 540 -23.58 -4.54 11.26
C GLN A 540 -22.73 -5.24 12.31
N GLN A 541 -23.39 -5.99 13.18
CA GLN A 541 -22.77 -6.73 14.27
C GLN A 541 -22.88 -8.21 14.01
N PHE A 542 -21.81 -8.94 14.28
CA PHE A 542 -21.76 -10.39 14.23
C PHE A 542 -21.04 -10.94 15.47
N LYS A 543 -21.39 -12.15 15.87
CA LYS A 543 -20.49 -12.95 16.72
C LYS A 543 -19.45 -13.63 15.83
N PRO A 544 -18.15 -13.63 16.18
CA PRO A 544 -17.11 -14.20 15.32
C PRO A 544 -17.37 -15.66 14.92
N ASN A 545 -17.83 -16.51 15.84
CA ASN A 545 -18.15 -17.92 15.57
C ASN A 545 -19.27 -18.10 14.53
N GLU A 546 -20.33 -17.29 14.64
CA GLU A 546 -21.45 -17.32 13.70
C GLU A 546 -21.01 -16.79 12.32
N PHE A 547 -20.19 -15.74 12.31
CA PHE A 547 -19.67 -15.17 11.07
C PHE A 547 -18.70 -16.12 10.37
N ALA A 548 -17.79 -16.78 11.11
CA ALA A 548 -16.90 -17.81 10.58
C ALA A 548 -17.68 -18.91 9.83
N SER A 549 -18.79 -19.37 10.41
CA SER A 549 -19.69 -20.33 9.78
C SER A 549 -20.35 -19.77 8.51
N GLN A 550 -20.83 -18.52 8.55
CA GLN A 550 -21.43 -17.86 7.38
C GLN A 550 -20.46 -17.69 6.21
N ILE A 551 -19.18 -17.43 6.50
CA ILE A 551 -18.14 -17.24 5.47
C ILE A 551 -17.45 -18.55 5.08
N ASN A 552 -17.92 -19.69 5.58
CA ASN A 552 -17.32 -21.02 5.38
C ASN A 552 -15.84 -21.11 5.82
N LEU A 553 -15.48 -20.45 6.93
CA LEU A 553 -14.16 -20.52 7.55
C LEU A 553 -14.18 -21.58 8.67
N SER A 554 -13.47 -22.68 8.46
CA SER A 554 -13.29 -23.72 9.47
C SER A 554 -12.01 -23.46 10.26
N MET A 555 -12.15 -23.24 11.57
CA MET A 555 -10.97 -23.07 12.44
C MET A 555 -10.13 -24.34 12.54
N GLU A 556 -10.73 -25.51 12.42
CA GLU A 556 -10.00 -26.79 12.39
C GLU A 556 -9.04 -26.85 11.20
N ASN A 557 -9.46 -26.33 10.05
CA ASN A 557 -8.59 -26.20 8.88
C ASN A 557 -7.53 -25.13 9.08
N ALA A 558 -7.91 -23.97 9.61
CA ALA A 558 -6.98 -22.87 9.91
C ALA A 558 -5.83 -23.32 10.84
N TRP A 559 -6.17 -23.99 11.94
CA TRP A 559 -5.19 -24.57 12.86
C TRP A 559 -4.36 -25.69 12.23
N GLY A 560 -4.97 -26.51 11.36
CA GLY A 560 -4.25 -27.55 10.62
C GLY A 560 -3.21 -26.99 9.65
N ILE A 561 -3.53 -25.89 8.98
CA ILE A 561 -2.58 -25.16 8.12
C ILE A 561 -1.43 -24.60 8.97
N LEU A 562 -1.75 -23.91 10.06
CA LEU A 562 -0.74 -23.32 10.95
C LEU A 562 0.19 -24.40 11.53
N ARG A 563 -0.37 -25.51 12.02
CA ARG A 563 0.41 -26.63 12.57
C ARG A 563 1.37 -27.20 11.54
N CYS A 564 0.90 -27.43 10.31
CA CYS A 564 1.75 -27.92 9.22
C CYS A 564 2.94 -26.98 8.96
N VAL A 565 2.70 -25.66 8.91
CA VAL A 565 3.76 -24.66 8.68
C VAL A 565 4.76 -24.64 9.83
N ILE A 566 4.31 -24.67 11.08
CA ILE A 566 5.19 -24.71 12.26
C ILE A 566 6.04 -25.98 12.25
N ASP A 567 5.44 -27.15 11.97
CA ASP A 567 6.16 -28.43 11.94
C ASP A 567 7.23 -28.47 10.84
N ILE A 568 6.99 -27.81 9.69
CA ILE A 568 8.00 -27.65 8.63
C ILE A 568 9.14 -26.77 9.16
N CYS A 569 8.84 -25.58 9.67
CA CYS A 569 9.86 -24.62 10.14
C CYS A 569 10.70 -25.19 11.30
N ARG A 570 10.12 -26.06 12.14
CA ARG A 570 10.83 -26.78 13.22
C ARG A 570 11.77 -27.88 12.75
N LYS A 571 11.64 -28.36 11.52
CA LYS A 571 12.56 -29.37 10.94
C LYS A 571 13.73 -28.76 10.19
N LEU A 572 13.66 -27.48 9.86
CA LEU A 572 14.74 -26.76 9.19
C LEU A 572 15.92 -26.54 10.15
N ASP A 573 17.00 -25.90 9.70
CA ASP A 573 18.09 -25.51 10.60
C ASP A 573 17.82 -24.13 11.21
N GLU A 574 18.66 -23.66 12.13
CA GLU A 574 18.57 -22.27 12.59
C GLU A 574 18.89 -21.30 11.45
N GLY A 575 18.20 -20.16 11.41
CA GLY A 575 18.35 -19.20 10.31
C GLY A 575 17.09 -18.39 10.01
N LYS A 576 17.18 -17.57 8.95
CA LYS A 576 16.09 -16.76 8.40
C LYS A 576 15.43 -17.49 7.21
N TYR A 577 14.10 -17.50 7.22
CA TYR A 577 13.29 -18.12 6.19
C TYR A 577 12.20 -17.16 5.72
N LEU A 578 11.67 -17.41 4.52
CA LEU A 578 10.57 -16.65 3.95
C LEU A 578 9.45 -17.59 3.49
N ILE A 579 8.24 -17.37 3.98
CA ILE A 579 7.03 -18.00 3.44
C ILE A 579 6.45 -17.04 2.43
N LEU A 580 6.51 -17.39 1.15
CA LEU A 580 6.01 -16.58 0.05
C LEU A 580 4.84 -17.29 -0.64
N LYS A 581 3.74 -16.57 -0.82
CA LYS A 581 2.68 -17.01 -1.72
C LYS A 581 3.02 -16.60 -3.16
N ASP A 582 2.86 -17.52 -4.11
CA ASP A 582 3.09 -17.25 -5.53
C ASP A 582 1.99 -16.33 -6.13
N PRO A 583 2.34 -15.23 -6.82
CA PRO A 583 1.35 -14.28 -7.35
C PRO A 583 0.41 -14.87 -8.41
N ASN A 584 0.83 -15.91 -9.13
CA ASN A 584 0.15 -16.43 -10.30
C ASN A 584 -0.31 -17.89 -10.14
N LYS A 585 0.23 -18.61 -9.14
CA LYS A 585 -0.11 -20.00 -8.81
C LYS A 585 -0.72 -20.11 -7.41
N GLN A 586 -1.60 -21.08 -7.21
CA GLN A 586 -2.23 -21.36 -5.91
C GLN A 586 -1.32 -22.23 -5.03
N VAL A 587 -0.17 -21.67 -4.68
CA VAL A 587 0.90 -22.36 -3.95
C VAL A 587 1.64 -21.40 -3.03
N ILE A 588 2.07 -21.89 -1.88
CA ILE A 588 3.02 -21.20 -0.99
C ILE A 588 4.34 -21.96 -0.98
N ARG A 589 5.46 -21.25 -0.90
CA ARG A 589 6.81 -21.80 -0.83
C ARG A 589 7.52 -21.28 0.40
N VAL A 590 8.33 -22.14 1.01
CA VAL A 590 9.25 -21.79 2.09
C VAL A 590 10.64 -21.67 1.48
N TYR A 591 11.24 -20.49 1.54
CA TYR A 591 12.61 -20.22 1.11
C TYR A 591 13.53 -20.10 2.31
N SER A 592 14.77 -20.57 2.17
CA SER A 592 15.88 -20.23 3.05
C SER A 592 16.51 -18.93 2.54
N LEU A 593 16.71 -17.98 3.44
CA LEU A 593 17.36 -16.72 3.12
C LEU A 593 18.81 -16.75 3.59
N PRO A 594 19.76 -16.20 2.81
CA PRO A 594 21.10 -15.91 3.29
C PRO A 594 21.09 -14.96 4.49
N ASP A 595 22.08 -15.08 5.37
CA ASP A 595 22.35 -14.11 6.43
C ASP A 595 22.51 -12.71 5.81
N GLY A 596 22.02 -11.66 6.48
CA GLY A 596 22.01 -10.28 5.94
C GLY A 596 20.74 -9.91 5.17
N THR A 597 19.99 -10.87 4.62
CA THR A 597 18.77 -10.56 3.85
C THR A 597 17.70 -9.91 4.74
N PHE A 598 17.27 -8.69 4.38
CA PHE A 598 16.32 -7.84 5.11
C PHE A 598 16.80 -7.34 6.49
N SER A 599 18.10 -7.40 6.81
CA SER A 599 18.61 -6.60 7.94
C SER A 599 18.69 -5.14 7.53
N SER A 600 18.22 -4.26 8.40
CA SER A 600 18.34 -2.80 8.28
C SER A 600 19.79 -2.34 8.15
N ASP A 601 20.75 -3.14 8.61
CA ASP A 601 22.17 -2.77 8.68
C ASP A 601 22.82 -2.67 7.28
N GLU A 602 22.24 -3.27 6.24
CA GLU A 602 22.70 -3.07 4.85
C GLU A 602 22.24 -1.72 4.25
N GLU A 603 21.34 -0.98 4.90
CA GLU A 603 21.00 0.41 4.51
C GLU A 603 21.80 1.48 5.30
N GLU A 604 22.64 1.09 6.27
CA GLU A 604 23.55 1.99 7.00
C GLU A 604 25.05 1.79 6.64
N GLU A 605 25.43 0.76 5.87
CA GLU A 605 26.82 0.53 5.42
C GLU A 605 27.26 1.33 4.16
N GLU A 606 26.56 2.40 3.80
CA GLU A 606 27.07 3.42 2.85
C GLU A 606 26.98 4.83 3.48
N GLU A 607 27.72 5.08 4.58
CA GLU A 607 28.34 6.38 4.97
C GLU A 607 28.97 6.29 6.39
N GLU A 608 29.88 5.34 6.62
CA GLU A 608 30.91 5.52 7.67
C GLU A 608 32.17 6.08 6.98
N GLU A 609 32.25 7.41 6.88
CA GLU A 609 33.54 8.08 6.76
C GLU A 609 34.30 7.82 8.07
N GLU A 610 35.47 7.17 7.95
CA GLU A 610 36.45 6.99 9.03
C GLU A 610 36.81 8.36 9.64
N GLU A 611 36.22 8.70 10.78
CA GLU A 611 36.79 9.65 11.74
C GLU A 611 37.53 8.85 12.82
N ASP A 612 38.83 8.61 12.58
CA ASP A 612 39.76 8.29 13.66
C ASP A 612 40.10 9.57 14.43
N GLU A 613 39.84 9.48 15.73
CA GLU A 613 40.05 10.43 16.82
C GLU A 613 41.52 10.88 16.96
N GLU A 614 41.74 12.09 17.49
CA GLU A 614 42.54 12.22 18.72
C GLU A 614 42.39 13.63 19.36
N GLU A 615 41.70 13.59 20.51
CA GLU A 615 42.03 14.19 21.81
C GLU A 615 42.22 15.71 22.03
N GLU A 616 41.32 16.17 22.91
CA GLU A 616 41.53 16.98 24.13
C GLU A 616 42.20 18.36 24.07
N GLY A 617 41.43 19.35 24.55
CA GLY A 617 41.99 20.55 25.20
C GLY A 617 41.08 21.77 25.11
N GLU A 618 40.23 21.99 26.13
CA GLU A 618 39.51 23.25 26.33
C GLU A 618 40.49 24.43 26.52
N GLU A 619 40.38 25.46 25.67
CA GLU A 619 40.80 26.85 25.99
C GLU A 619 40.04 27.87 25.11
N ASN A 620 38.76 28.12 25.44
CA ASN A 620 38.23 29.38 26.01
C ASN A 620 36.70 29.40 26.08
#